data_AF-A0A257AWR4-F1
#
_entry.id   AF-A0A257AWR4-F1
#
_cell.length_a   1.000
_cell.length_b   1.000
_cell.length_c   1.000
_cell.angle_alpha   90.00
_cell.angle_beta   90.00
_cell.angle_gamma   90.00
#
_symmetry.space_group_name_H-M   'P 1'
#
loop_
_entity.id
_entity.type
_entity.pdbx_description
1 polymer ?
#
loop_
_entity_poly.entity_id
_entity_poly.type
_entity_poly.pdbx_seq_one_letter_code
_entity_poly.pdbx_strand_id
1 'polypeptide(L)' 'MQNHGRGDKIIVFKFKRKKQYKRTIGHRQNFTAVKISDIVL' A
#
# COMPACT_ATOMS: atom_id res chain seq x y z
N MET A 1 -14.78 -0.11 17.13
CA MET A 1 -14.80 -0.06 15.65
C MET A 1 -13.35 -0.09 15.16
N GLN A 2 -12.86 -1.24 14.68
CA GLN A 2 -11.54 -1.30 14.04
C GLN A 2 -11.68 -0.68 12.65
N ASN A 3 -10.86 0.32 12.35
CA ASN A 3 -10.98 1.07 11.10
C ASN A 3 -10.22 0.32 10.00
N HIS A 4 -10.87 0.02 8.88
CA HIS A 4 -10.25 -0.62 7.72
C HIS A 4 -10.05 0.44 6.64
N GLY A 5 -8.80 0.71 6.32
CA GLY A 5 -8.41 1.82 5.45
C GLY A 5 -7.55 1.38 4.28
N ARG A 6 -7.44 2.27 3.31
CA ARG A 6 -6.43 2.18 2.25
C ARG A 6 -5.41 3.28 2.47
N GLY A 7 -4.13 2.92 2.44
CA GLY A 7 -3.03 3.88 2.50
C GLY A 7 -2.93 4.74 1.25
N ASP A 8 -1.94 5.61 1.26
CA ASP A 8 -1.67 6.53 0.16
C ASP A 8 -1.34 5.80 -1.14
N LYS A 9 -1.59 6.49 -2.25
CA LYS A 9 -1.33 5.95 -3.58
C LYS A 9 0.18 6.01 -3.85
N ILE A 10 0.79 4.84 -3.95
CA ILE A 10 2.17 4.68 -4.41
C ILE A 10 2.15 4.42 -5.91
N ILE A 11 2.92 5.18 -6.68
CA ILE A 11 3.02 4.98 -8.13
C ILE A 11 4.24 4.11 -8.43
N VAL A 12 4.00 2.90 -8.92
CA VAL A 12 5.05 1.97 -9.34
C VAL A 12 5.25 2.10 -10.85
N PHE A 13 6.46 2.50 -11.25
CA PHE A 13 6.86 2.61 -12.64
C PHE A 13 7.83 1.49 -13.03
N LYS A 14 7.47 0.70 -14.04
CA LYS A 14 8.33 -0.33 -14.63
C LYS A 14 8.75 0.11 -16.01
N PHE A 15 10.06 0.15 -16.26
CA PHE A 15 10.64 0.54 -17.53
C PHE A 15 11.72 -0.44 -17.98
N LYS A 16 11.78 -0.73 -19.28
CA LYS A 16 12.92 -1.42 -19.91
C LYS A 16 13.41 -0.64 -21.10
N ARG A 17 14.71 -0.32 -21.07
CA ARG A 17 15.40 0.42 -22.14
C ARG A 17 15.35 -0.38 -23.45
N LYS A 18 15.14 0.30 -24.59
CA LYS A 18 15.09 -0.25 -25.97
C LYS A 18 13.97 -1.28 -26.25
N LYS A 19 13.06 -1.56 -25.31
CA LYS A 19 11.97 -2.52 -25.51
C LYS A 19 10.57 -1.91 -25.61
N GLN A 20 10.47 -0.58 -25.76
CA GLN A 20 9.21 0.18 -25.70
C GLN A 20 8.31 -0.21 -24.49
N TYR A 21 8.92 -0.76 -23.44
CA TYR A 21 8.20 -1.26 -22.29
C TYR A 21 8.21 -0.20 -21.20
N LYS A 22 7.04 0.38 -20.97
CA LYS A 22 6.73 1.27 -19.87
C LYS A 22 5.38 0.87 -19.28
N ARG A 23 5.30 0.70 -17.97
CA ARG A 23 4.05 0.47 -17.23
C ARG A 23 4.04 1.30 -15.97
N THR A 24 2.99 2.08 -15.79
CA THR A 24 2.74 2.85 -14.58
C THR A 24 1.52 2.25 -13.90
N ILE A 25 1.69 1.76 -12.67
CA ILE A 25 0.62 1.12 -11.90
C ILE A 25 0.52 1.83 -10.56
N GLY A 26 -0.70 2.21 -10.16
CA GLY A 26 -0.96 2.68 -8.81
C GLY A 26 -1.13 1.50 -7.86
N HIS A 27 -0.39 1.49 -6.76
CA HIS A 27 -0.61 0.59 -5.63
C HIS A 27 -1.16 1.38 -4.45
N ARG A 28 -2.15 0.81 -3.75
CA ARG A 28 -2.65 1.33 -2.48
C ARG A 28 -2.71 0.17 -1.52
N GLN A 29 -1.91 0.23 -0.46
CA GLN A 29 -1.85 -0.84 0.51
C GLN A 29 -3.07 -0.78 1.44
N ASN A 30 -3.73 -1.91 1.64
CA ASN A 30 -4.79 -2.02 2.64
C ASN A 30 -4.16 -2.12 4.02
N PHE A 31 -4.76 -1.47 5.02
CA PHE A 31 -4.34 -1.60 6.41
C PHE A 31 -5.54 -1.70 7.34
N THR A 32 -5.28 -2.27 8.51
CA THR A 32 -6.26 -2.36 9.60
C THR A 32 -5.69 -1.63 10.80
N ALA A 33 -6.45 -0.67 11.33
CA ALA A 33 -6.10 0.02 12.55
C ALA A 33 -6.52 -0.82 13.76
N VAL A 34 -5.54 -1.13 14.62
CA VAL A 34 -5.76 -1.85 15.88
C VAL A 34 -5.40 -0.92 17.03
N LYS A 35 -6.26 -0.89 18.05
CA LYS A 35 -6.00 -0.22 19.33
C LYS A 35 -5.70 -1.30 20.36
N ILE A 36 -4.56 -1.18 21.04
CA ILE A 36 -4.22 -2.03 22.17
C ILE A 36 -4.93 -1.47 23.39
N SER A 37 -5.79 -2.27 24.01
CA SER A 37 -6.61 -1.85 25.14
C SER A 37 -5.89 -2.07 26.47
N ASP A 38 -5.30 -3.25 26.65
CA ASP A 38 -4.58 -3.64 27.84
C ASP A 38 -3.42 -4.55 27.46
N ILE A 39 -2.37 -4.53 28.28
CA ILE A 39 -1.22 -5.43 28.18
C ILE A 39 -1.06 -6.05 29.57
N VAL A 40 -1.16 -7.38 29.65
CA VAL A 40 -0.99 -8.14 30.89
C VAL A 40 0.40 -8.79 30.88
N LEU A 41 1.03 -8.85 32.05
CA LEU A 41 2.37 -9.40 32.26
C LEU A 41 2.35 -10.91 32.48
#